data_AF-A0A2I0QGL1-F1
#
_entry.id   AF-A0A2I0QGL1-F1
#
_cell.length_a   1.000
_cell.length_b   1.000
_cell.length_c   1.000
_cell.angle_alpha   90.00
_cell.angle_beta   90.00
_cell.angle_gamma   90.00
#
_symmetry.space_group_name_H-M   'P 1'
#
loop_
_entity.id
_entity.type
_entity.pdbx_description
1 polymer ?
#
loop_
_entity_poly.entity_id
_entity_poly.type
_entity_poly.pdbx_seq_one_letter_code
_entity_poly.pdbx_strand_id
1 'polypeptide(L)'
;MAPEIFPERSDVELLLKLAEKGNTAKEAARIIADNFDKIPKNTRNELLLKLAEKDIAAGSVANIISFNFYKLPDNVRNDLLLKLAEKDIAAGSVAYAIAKNFDDLPENVQDILFKLAEKNTTAESVAFAIAKNFDDLPENVQDILFKLAEKNIGAGSVAFAVAKNFEAIPENIRNELLLKLAENDSAAREVAYVIAKNFEAIPENIRNELLLKLADKNSAAEGIAHAVADNFKAISESVRNELLLKLAEKDKSVYWVTHAVADNFYDLPENIQNLPLKLADKDSAAKAIAPVLADKFYKFP
;
A
#
# COMPACT_ATOMS: atom_id res chain seq x y z
N MET A 1 42.60 -12.07 14.73
CA MET A 1 41.85 -10.83 15.02
C MET A 1 42.17 -9.84 13.92
N ALA A 2 41.21 -9.54 13.04
CA ALA A 2 41.35 -8.38 12.17
C ALA A 2 41.25 -7.12 13.06
N PRO A 3 42.08 -6.09 12.85
CA PRO A 3 42.00 -4.87 13.65
C PRO A 3 40.64 -4.22 13.42
N GLU A 4 39.96 -3.81 14.50
CA GLU A 4 38.82 -2.89 14.40
C GLU A 4 39.34 -1.60 13.77
N ILE A 5 39.02 -1.39 12.49
CA ILE A 5 39.32 -0.14 11.81
C ILE A 5 38.27 0.87 12.30
N PHE A 6 38.60 1.56 13.38
CA PHE A 6 37.86 2.72 13.83
C PHE A 6 38.03 3.86 12.82
N PRO A 7 36.97 4.65 12.53
CA PRO A 7 37.13 5.84 11.71
C PRO A 7 38.15 6.77 12.36
N GLU A 8 39.10 7.26 11.57
CA GLU A 8 40.08 8.22 12.06
C GLU A 8 39.38 9.53 12.44
N ARG A 9 40.02 10.36 13.28
CA ARG A 9 39.47 11.67 13.67
C ARG A 9 39.13 12.54 12.44
N SER A 10 39.91 12.40 11.38
CA SER A 10 39.70 13.02 10.06
C SER A 10 38.38 12.57 9.39
N ASP A 11 38.02 11.29 9.49
CA ASP A 11 36.78 10.75 8.92
C ASP A 11 35.54 11.31 9.61
N VAL A 12 35.61 11.43 10.95
CA VAL A 12 34.54 12.05 11.75
C VAL A 12 34.37 13.53 11.40
N GLU A 13 35.47 14.26 11.26
CA GLU A 13 35.42 15.67 10.88
C GLU A 13 34.86 15.86 9.45
N LEU A 14 35.19 14.95 8.53
CA LEU A 14 34.62 14.95 7.20
C LEU A 14 33.12 14.67 7.23
N LEU A 15 32.66 13.69 8.01
CA LEU A 15 31.23 13.40 8.17
C LEU A 15 30.46 14.59 8.75
N LEU A 16 31.05 15.31 9.71
CA LEU A 16 30.48 16.54 10.24
C LEU A 16 30.33 17.61 9.16
N LYS A 17 31.37 17.84 8.35
CA LYS A 17 31.32 18.78 7.22
C LYS A 17 30.30 18.38 6.16
N LEU A 18 30.12 17.08 5.91
CA LEU A 18 29.10 16.56 4.99
C LEU A 18 27.68 16.74 5.54
N ALA A 19 27.50 16.56 6.86
CA ALA A 19 26.23 16.79 7.53
C ALA A 19 25.79 18.27 7.52
N GLU A 20 26.74 19.21 7.49
CA GLU A 20 26.44 20.65 7.42
C GLU A 20 25.91 21.10 6.06
N LYS A 21 26.36 20.45 4.98
CA LYS A 21 26.02 20.80 3.59
C LYS A 21 24.75 20.07 3.14
N GLY A 22 23.75 20.84 2.68
CA GLY A 22 22.40 20.35 2.38
C GLY A 22 22.35 19.03 1.61
N ASN A 23 22.85 19.01 0.36
CA ASN A 23 22.74 17.81 -0.48
C ASN A 23 23.58 16.62 0.00
N THR A 24 24.63 16.84 0.79
CA THR A 24 25.50 15.76 1.30
C THR A 24 25.03 15.20 2.64
N ALA A 25 24.08 15.85 3.32
CA ALA A 25 23.56 15.39 4.61
C ALA A 25 22.89 14.01 4.50
N LYS A 26 22.19 13.74 3.39
CA LYS A 26 21.61 12.41 3.13
C LYS A 26 22.69 11.33 2.96
N GLU A 27 23.79 11.65 2.27
CA GLU A 27 24.90 10.72 2.10
C GLU A 27 25.64 10.48 3.42
N ALA A 28 25.81 11.52 4.24
CA ALA A 28 26.34 11.37 5.59
C ALA A 28 25.46 10.44 6.44
N ALA A 29 24.12 10.57 6.38
CA ALA A 29 23.20 9.66 7.04
C ALA A 29 23.37 8.21 6.54
N ARG A 30 23.53 8.00 5.23
CA ARG A 30 23.78 6.68 4.64
C ARG A 30 25.08 6.06 5.15
N ILE A 31 26.17 6.82 5.16
CA ILE A 31 27.47 6.36 5.67
C ILE A 31 27.36 5.96 7.15
N ILE A 32 26.62 6.74 7.96
CA ILE A 32 26.36 6.41 9.36
C ILE A 32 25.55 5.12 9.49
N ALA A 33 24.53 4.92 8.66
CA ALA A 33 23.73 3.69 8.66
C ALA A 33 24.61 2.46 8.35
N ASP A 34 25.42 2.54 7.29
CA ASP A 34 26.27 1.45 6.82
C ASP A 34 27.41 1.10 7.80
N ASN A 35 27.79 2.05 8.68
CA ASN A 35 28.90 1.90 9.62
C ASN A 35 28.47 2.11 11.09
N PHE A 36 27.19 1.90 11.41
CA PHE A 36 26.59 2.30 12.67
C PHE A 36 27.34 1.78 13.91
N ASP A 37 27.83 0.54 13.86
CA ASP A 37 28.57 -0.10 14.97
C ASP A 37 30.06 0.26 15.00
N LYS A 38 30.62 0.75 13.88
CA LYS A 38 32.02 1.15 13.78
C LYS A 38 32.27 2.58 14.26
N ILE A 39 31.24 3.42 14.27
CA ILE A 39 31.35 4.80 14.72
C ILE A 39 31.19 4.84 16.26
N PRO A 40 32.12 5.49 16.99
CA PRO A 40 31.99 5.66 18.43
C PRO A 40 30.63 6.22 18.84
N LYS A 41 30.00 5.64 19.87
CA LYS A 41 28.60 5.94 20.27
C LYS A 41 28.33 7.45 20.44
N ASN A 42 29.21 8.17 21.14
CA ASN A 42 29.04 9.61 21.39
C ASN A 42 29.09 10.42 20.09
N THR A 43 30.06 10.11 19.23
CA THR A 43 30.21 10.73 17.92
C THR A 43 29.00 10.47 17.03
N ARG A 44 28.54 9.23 16.98
CA ARG A 44 27.36 8.84 16.22
C ARG A 44 26.11 9.58 16.68
N ASN A 45 25.89 9.68 17.99
CA ASN A 45 24.73 10.38 18.53
C ASN A 45 24.76 11.88 18.20
N GLU A 46 25.93 12.52 18.29
CA GLU A 46 26.09 13.93 17.88
C GLU A 46 25.80 14.13 16.39
N LEU A 47 26.31 13.23 15.54
CA LEU A 47 26.06 13.27 14.10
C LEU A 47 24.56 13.14 13.77
N LEU A 48 23.85 12.21 14.43
CA LEU A 48 22.41 12.04 14.23
C LEU A 48 21.62 13.28 14.66
N LEU A 49 21.99 13.93 15.76
CA LEU A 49 21.37 15.18 16.20
C LEU A 49 21.57 16.32 15.18
N LYS A 50 22.78 16.46 14.64
CA LYS A 50 23.08 17.45 13.59
C LYS A 50 22.33 17.17 12.29
N LEU A 51 22.24 15.89 11.90
CA LEU A 51 21.51 15.50 10.69
C LEU A 51 20.00 15.67 10.84
N ALA A 52 19.45 15.47 12.05
CA ALA A 52 18.03 15.68 12.31
C ALA A 52 17.59 17.14 12.14
N GLU A 53 18.53 18.10 12.17
CA GLU A 53 18.23 19.51 11.85
C GLU A 53 17.98 19.72 10.36
N LYS A 54 18.54 18.87 9.50
CA LYS A 54 18.46 19.00 8.04
C LYS A 54 17.25 18.24 7.50
N ASP A 55 16.30 18.95 6.89
CA ASP A 55 15.08 18.36 6.33
C ASP A 55 15.37 17.18 5.41
N ILE A 56 16.36 17.33 4.51
CA ILE A 56 16.73 16.30 3.53
C ILE A 56 17.32 15.01 4.16
N ALA A 57 17.85 15.08 5.38
CA ALA A 57 18.38 13.92 6.10
C ALA A 57 17.39 13.35 7.13
N ALA A 58 16.34 14.11 7.48
CA ALA A 58 15.41 13.78 8.57
C ALA A 58 14.79 12.38 8.44
N GLY A 59 14.26 12.03 7.26
CA GLY A 59 13.73 10.68 7.03
C GLY A 59 14.80 9.58 7.14
N SER A 60 16.05 9.87 6.74
CA SER A 60 17.16 8.92 6.87
C SER A 60 17.53 8.69 8.34
N VAL A 61 17.52 9.74 9.16
CA VAL A 61 17.73 9.63 10.61
C VAL A 61 16.64 8.79 11.26
N ALA A 62 15.36 9.00 10.91
CA ALA A 62 14.25 8.19 11.43
C ALA A 62 14.41 6.70 11.08
N ASN A 63 14.84 6.39 9.85
CA ASN A 63 15.14 5.01 9.44
C ASN A 63 16.31 4.42 10.25
N ILE A 64 17.39 5.19 10.46
CA ILE A 64 18.51 4.75 11.29
C ILE A 64 18.04 4.37 12.70
N ILE A 65 17.16 5.18 13.29
CA ILE A 65 16.53 4.89 14.60
C ILE A 65 15.75 3.57 14.52
N SER A 66 14.88 3.40 13.53
CA SER A 66 14.07 2.18 13.37
C SER A 66 14.89 0.89 13.26
N PHE A 67 16.04 0.93 12.56
CA PHE A 67 16.88 -0.25 12.36
C PHE A 67 17.91 -0.48 13.48
N ASN A 68 18.20 0.54 14.30
CA ASN A 68 19.20 0.46 15.37
C ASN A 68 18.63 0.86 16.74
N PHE A 69 17.33 0.63 16.95
CA PHE A 69 16.56 1.16 18.07
C PHE A 69 17.22 0.91 19.44
N TYR A 70 17.50 -0.35 19.78
CA TYR A 70 18.14 -0.73 21.04
C TYR A 70 19.64 -0.39 21.13
N LYS A 71 20.25 0.08 20.05
CA LYS A 71 21.66 0.52 20.04
C LYS A 71 21.81 2.01 20.32
N LEU A 72 20.71 2.76 20.33
CA LEU A 72 20.65 4.17 20.71
C LEU A 72 20.15 4.30 22.15
N PRO A 73 20.75 5.20 22.96
CA PRO A 73 20.17 5.57 24.25
C PRO A 73 18.73 6.06 24.12
N ASP A 74 17.88 5.72 25.08
CA ASP A 74 16.44 6.05 25.10
C ASP A 74 16.18 7.53 24.88
N ASN A 75 16.86 8.39 25.64
CA ASN A 75 16.75 9.83 25.51
C ASN A 75 17.09 10.32 24.09
N VAL A 76 18.16 9.78 23.48
CA VAL A 76 18.59 10.17 22.14
C VAL A 76 17.55 9.77 21.10
N ARG A 77 17.06 8.53 21.11
CA ARG A 77 16.09 8.08 20.10
C ARG A 77 14.73 8.77 20.27
N ASN A 78 14.29 9.01 21.49
CA ASN A 78 13.00 9.66 21.78
C ASN A 78 13.03 11.14 21.38
N ASP A 79 14.07 11.88 21.75
CA ASP A 79 14.23 13.30 21.38
C ASP A 79 14.32 13.48 19.86
N LEU A 80 15.04 12.58 19.19
CA LEU A 80 15.11 12.58 17.73
C LEU A 80 13.75 12.31 17.10
N LEU A 81 12.98 11.30 17.54
CA LEU A 81 11.66 11.02 16.98
C LEU A 81 10.70 12.19 17.15
N LEU A 82 10.70 12.84 18.32
CA LEU A 82 9.91 14.05 18.57
C LEU A 82 10.29 15.19 17.60
N LYS A 83 11.59 15.48 17.47
CA LYS A 83 12.10 16.53 16.57
C LYS A 83 11.80 16.23 15.09
N LEU A 84 11.92 14.96 14.69
CA LEU A 84 11.70 14.54 13.30
C LEU A 84 10.22 14.53 12.93
N ALA A 85 9.31 14.30 13.88
CA ALA A 85 7.87 14.30 13.66
C ALA A 85 7.32 15.67 13.22
N GLU A 86 8.03 16.75 13.57
CA GLU A 86 7.69 18.12 13.14
C GLU A 86 7.98 18.36 11.65
N LYS A 87 8.70 17.44 10.99
CA LYS A 87 9.12 17.57 9.58
C LYS A 87 8.28 16.65 8.70
N ASP A 88 7.44 17.23 7.85
CA ASP A 88 6.56 16.48 6.94
C ASP A 88 7.34 15.46 6.07
N ILE A 89 8.55 15.81 5.62
CA ILE A 89 9.42 14.92 4.83
C ILE A 89 9.88 13.67 5.59
N ALA A 90 9.89 13.70 6.93
CA ALA A 90 10.28 12.57 7.77
C ALA A 90 9.09 11.80 8.33
N ALA A 91 7.87 12.34 8.22
CA ALA A 91 6.68 11.82 8.88
C ALA A 91 6.46 10.32 8.63
N GLY A 92 6.65 9.84 7.39
CA GLY A 92 6.47 8.43 7.10
C GLY A 92 7.53 7.51 7.71
N SER A 93 8.79 7.96 7.73
CA SER A 93 9.87 7.21 8.39
C SER A 93 9.72 7.25 9.91
N VAL A 94 9.21 8.35 10.48
CA VAL A 94 8.88 8.47 11.90
C VAL A 94 7.71 7.55 12.28
N ALA A 95 6.61 7.57 11.52
CA ALA A 95 5.47 6.67 11.72
C ALA A 95 5.90 5.20 11.71
N TYR A 96 6.76 4.81 10.75
CA TYR A 96 7.31 3.47 10.68
C TYR A 96 8.22 3.13 11.88
N ALA A 97 9.10 4.05 12.28
CA ALA A 97 9.97 3.85 13.44
C ALA A 97 9.20 3.65 14.73
N ILE A 98 8.11 4.42 14.91
CA ILE A 98 7.23 4.31 16.07
C ILE A 98 6.45 3.00 16.04
N ALA A 99 5.74 2.71 14.95
CA ALA A 99 4.92 1.51 14.85
C ALA A 99 5.74 0.22 15.08
N LYS A 100 6.96 0.15 14.52
CA LYS A 100 7.84 -1.01 14.67
C LYS A 100 8.33 -1.23 16.12
N ASN A 101 8.43 -0.19 16.93
CA ASN A 101 8.99 -0.25 18.29
C ASN A 101 8.00 0.29 19.32
N PHE A 102 6.69 0.13 19.09
CA PHE A 102 5.64 0.88 19.78
C PHE A 102 5.68 0.68 21.30
N ASP A 103 5.73 -0.58 21.75
CA ASP A 103 5.69 -0.94 23.18
C ASP A 103 6.94 -0.50 23.96
N ASP A 104 8.05 -0.25 23.27
CA ASP A 104 9.32 0.19 23.89
C ASP A 104 9.48 1.72 23.92
N LEU A 105 8.45 2.46 23.48
CA LEU A 105 8.45 3.91 23.43
C LEU A 105 7.61 4.51 24.57
N PRO A 106 8.01 5.65 25.14
CA PRO A 106 7.16 6.36 26.09
C PRO A 106 5.92 6.94 25.39
N GLU A 107 4.84 7.13 26.16
CA GLU A 107 3.52 7.58 25.68
C GLU A 107 3.59 8.84 24.80
N ASN A 108 4.39 9.83 25.19
CA ASN A 108 4.54 11.07 24.43
C ASN A 108 5.13 10.88 23.02
N VAL A 109 5.91 9.81 22.81
CA VAL A 109 6.44 9.44 21.49
C VAL A 109 5.44 8.55 20.75
N GLN A 110 4.72 7.65 21.42
CA GLN A 110 3.62 6.89 20.83
C GLN A 110 2.53 7.81 20.26
N ASP A 111 2.18 8.88 20.98
CA ASP A 111 1.21 9.90 20.59
C ASP A 111 1.46 10.56 19.22
N ILE A 112 2.72 10.57 18.77
CA ILE A 112 3.08 11.10 17.46
C ILE A 112 2.34 10.33 16.36
N LEU A 113 2.18 9.01 16.49
CA LEU A 113 1.51 8.20 15.47
C LEU A 113 0.05 8.63 15.28
N PHE A 114 -0.65 8.93 16.38
CA PHE A 114 -2.02 9.45 16.35
C PHE A 114 -2.08 10.85 15.72
N LYS A 115 -1.16 11.75 16.11
CA LYS A 115 -1.07 13.11 15.52
C LYS A 115 -0.79 13.07 14.02
N LEU A 116 0.03 12.13 13.56
CA LEU A 116 0.29 11.94 12.13
C LEU A 116 -0.95 11.34 11.42
N ALA A 117 -1.75 10.50 12.07
CA ALA A 117 -2.98 9.96 11.49
C ALA A 117 -4.07 11.03 11.27
N GLU A 118 -4.02 12.13 12.02
CA GLU A 118 -4.95 13.24 11.86
C GLU A 118 -4.70 14.05 10.58
N LYS A 119 -3.45 14.09 10.11
CA LYS A 119 -3.06 14.83 8.91
C LYS A 119 -3.28 14.01 7.64
N ASN A 120 -3.98 14.61 6.67
CA ASN A 120 -4.22 13.99 5.37
C ASN A 120 -2.92 13.67 4.60
N THR A 121 -1.89 14.51 4.73
CA THR A 121 -0.60 14.34 4.03
C THR A 121 0.21 13.14 4.52
N THR A 122 -0.08 12.62 5.70
CA THR A 122 0.68 11.52 6.32
C THR A 122 -0.16 10.27 6.54
N ALA A 123 -1.45 10.30 6.19
CA ALA A 123 -2.37 9.18 6.29
C ALA A 123 -1.84 7.91 5.60
N GLU A 124 -1.27 8.04 4.39
CA GLU A 124 -0.67 6.90 3.67
C GLU A 124 0.45 6.24 4.44
N SER A 125 1.38 7.05 4.95
CA SER A 125 2.54 6.51 5.65
C SER A 125 2.17 5.90 6.99
N VAL A 126 1.19 6.47 7.69
CA VAL A 126 0.65 5.90 8.93
C VAL A 126 -0.06 4.58 8.66
N ALA A 127 -0.95 4.54 7.65
CA ALA A 127 -1.63 3.31 7.27
C ALA A 127 -0.64 2.19 6.90
N PHE A 128 0.40 2.52 6.12
CA PHE A 128 1.45 1.58 5.76
C PHE A 128 2.25 1.09 6.98
N ALA A 129 2.63 2.00 7.88
CA ALA A 129 3.37 1.66 9.09
C ALA A 129 2.59 0.72 10.01
N ILE A 130 1.30 0.97 10.19
CA ILE A 130 0.42 0.15 11.04
C ILE A 130 0.17 -1.21 10.39
N ALA A 131 -0.21 -1.25 9.12
CA ALA A 131 -0.49 -2.50 8.40
C ALA A 131 0.73 -3.45 8.38
N LYS A 132 1.95 -2.90 8.32
CA LYS A 132 3.18 -3.69 8.30
C LYS A 132 3.57 -4.28 9.66
N ASN A 133 3.12 -3.69 10.75
CA ASN A 133 3.42 -4.14 12.12
C ASN A 133 2.13 -4.50 12.87
N PHE A 134 1.07 -4.91 12.16
CA PHE A 134 -0.29 -4.94 12.71
C PHE A 134 -0.42 -5.81 13.96
N ASP A 135 0.10 -7.04 13.92
CA ASP A 135 0.01 -8.01 15.03
C ASP A 135 0.82 -7.59 16.27
N ASP A 136 1.84 -6.74 16.10
CA ASP A 136 2.70 -6.24 17.18
C ASP A 136 2.15 -4.94 17.82
N LEU A 137 1.03 -4.41 17.33
CA LEU A 137 0.47 -3.14 17.77
C LEU A 137 -0.76 -3.36 18.66
N PRO A 138 -0.99 -2.51 19.67
CA PRO A 138 -2.20 -2.58 20.48
C PRO A 138 -3.45 -2.15 19.68
N GLU A 139 -4.61 -2.64 20.11
CA GLU A 139 -5.91 -2.47 19.43
C GLU A 139 -6.23 -1.00 19.11
N ASN A 140 -5.96 -0.07 20.04
CA ASN A 140 -6.20 1.36 19.83
C ASN A 140 -5.36 1.96 18.69
N VAL A 141 -4.20 1.37 18.38
CA VAL A 141 -3.35 1.76 17.24
C VAL A 141 -3.85 1.08 15.97
N GLN A 142 -4.23 -0.20 16.03
CA GLN A 142 -4.84 -0.91 14.91
C GLN A 142 -6.10 -0.18 14.39
N ASP A 143 -6.92 0.34 15.31
CA ASP A 143 -8.13 1.13 15.04
C ASP A 143 -7.91 2.38 14.17
N ILE A 144 -6.67 2.87 14.10
CA ILE A 144 -6.34 3.99 13.22
C ILE A 144 -6.64 3.63 11.75
N LEU A 145 -6.46 2.37 11.33
CA LEU A 145 -6.80 1.95 9.96
C LEU A 145 -8.29 2.16 9.67
N PHE A 146 -9.17 1.82 10.61
CA PHE A 146 -10.61 2.00 10.45
C PHE A 146 -11.02 3.48 10.42
N LYS A 147 -10.37 4.32 11.24
CA LYS A 147 -10.56 5.78 11.24
C LYS A 147 -10.07 6.43 9.95
N LEU A 148 -8.96 5.94 9.39
CA LEU A 148 -8.43 6.42 8.11
C LEU A 148 -9.32 5.97 6.93
N ALA A 149 -9.88 4.76 6.99
CA ALA A 149 -10.80 4.24 5.96
C ALA A 149 -12.09 5.06 5.82
N GLU A 150 -12.52 5.76 6.88
CA GLU A 150 -13.65 6.70 6.84
C GLU A 150 -13.35 7.99 6.08
N LYS A 151 -12.09 8.39 6.00
CA LYS A 151 -11.68 9.65 5.36
C LYS A 151 -11.44 9.40 3.87
N ASN A 152 -12.06 10.19 2.99
CA ASN A 152 -11.82 10.08 1.53
C ASN A 152 -10.34 10.11 1.13
N ILE A 153 -9.50 10.93 1.77
CA ILE A 153 -8.07 10.97 1.43
C ILE A 153 -7.33 9.75 2.04
N GLY A 154 -7.79 9.24 3.19
CA GLY A 154 -7.18 8.11 3.88
C GLY A 154 -7.61 6.74 3.34
N ALA A 155 -8.78 6.63 2.70
CA ALA A 155 -9.33 5.34 2.30
C ALA A 155 -8.46 4.65 1.23
N GLY A 156 -8.08 5.34 0.15
CA GLY A 156 -7.17 4.78 -0.86
C GLY A 156 -5.81 4.37 -0.28
N SER A 157 -5.31 5.14 0.68
CA SER A 157 -4.09 4.85 1.43
C SER A 157 -4.20 3.55 2.25
N VAL A 158 -5.31 3.35 2.97
CA VAL A 158 -5.55 2.12 3.73
C VAL A 158 -5.71 0.94 2.78
N ALA A 159 -6.44 1.09 1.66
CA ALA A 159 -6.58 0.03 0.66
C ALA A 159 -5.21 -0.40 0.09
N PHE A 160 -4.33 0.55 -0.20
CA PHE A 160 -2.96 0.25 -0.63
C PHE A 160 -2.15 -0.47 0.46
N ALA A 161 -2.27 -0.03 1.72
CA ALA A 161 -1.60 -0.66 2.85
C ALA A 161 -2.07 -2.12 3.06
N VAL A 162 -3.37 -2.38 2.95
CA VAL A 162 -3.97 -3.73 2.97
C VAL A 162 -3.43 -4.55 1.80
N ALA A 163 -3.35 -3.99 0.58
CA ALA A 163 -2.83 -4.71 -0.60
C ALA A 163 -1.38 -5.17 -0.44
N LYS A 164 -0.54 -4.37 0.24
CA LYS A 164 0.87 -4.66 0.46
C LYS A 164 1.12 -5.61 1.62
N ASN A 165 0.23 -5.64 2.60
CA ASN A 165 0.38 -6.39 3.85
C ASN A 165 -0.78 -7.38 4.06
N PHE A 166 -1.36 -7.91 2.98
CA PHE A 166 -2.62 -8.66 3.00
C PHE A 166 -2.62 -9.82 4.00
N GLU A 167 -1.51 -10.58 4.07
CA GLU A 167 -1.36 -11.70 5.01
C GLU A 167 -0.87 -11.30 6.40
N ALA A 168 -0.36 -10.08 6.57
CA ALA A 168 0.06 -9.57 7.87
C ALA A 168 -1.08 -8.91 8.66
N ILE A 169 -2.25 -8.72 8.02
CA ILE A 169 -3.47 -8.25 8.68
C ILE A 169 -4.38 -9.47 8.91
N PRO A 170 -4.85 -9.73 10.14
CA PRO A 170 -5.76 -10.83 10.44
C PRO A 170 -6.99 -10.86 9.52
N GLU A 171 -7.44 -12.05 9.15
CA GLU A 171 -8.46 -12.24 8.12
C GLU A 171 -9.77 -11.48 8.39
N ASN A 172 -10.26 -11.55 9.62
CA ASN A 172 -11.46 -10.83 10.03
C ASN A 172 -11.30 -9.32 9.85
N ILE A 173 -10.14 -8.77 10.23
CA ILE A 173 -9.85 -7.35 10.15
C ILE A 173 -9.70 -6.89 8.70
N ARG A 174 -8.93 -7.61 7.87
CA ARG A 174 -8.76 -7.25 6.46
C ARG A 174 -10.09 -7.31 5.71
N ASN A 175 -10.93 -8.30 5.98
CA ASN A 175 -12.24 -8.42 5.32
C ASN A 175 -13.17 -7.28 5.72
N GLU A 176 -13.22 -6.92 7.01
CA GLU A 176 -13.99 -5.78 7.50
C GLU A 176 -13.52 -4.46 6.87
N LEU A 177 -12.20 -4.24 6.83
CA LEU A 177 -11.61 -3.06 6.18
C LEU A 177 -11.96 -3.00 4.70
N LEU A 178 -11.84 -4.11 3.96
CA LEU A 178 -12.14 -4.13 2.52
C LEU A 178 -13.60 -3.80 2.23
N LEU A 179 -14.54 -4.34 3.01
CA LEU A 179 -15.97 -4.01 2.89
C LEU A 179 -16.21 -2.52 3.14
N LYS A 180 -15.61 -1.98 4.20
CA LYS A 180 -15.73 -0.55 4.53
C LYS A 180 -15.13 0.35 3.44
N LEU A 181 -13.98 -0.04 2.91
CA LEU A 181 -13.29 0.69 1.84
C LEU A 181 -14.03 0.61 0.51
N ALA A 182 -14.74 -0.48 0.22
CA ALA A 182 -15.54 -0.62 -0.99
C ALA A 182 -16.68 0.41 -1.06
N GLU A 183 -17.18 0.87 0.09
CA GLU A 183 -18.15 1.97 0.17
C GLU A 183 -17.54 3.32 -0.26
N ASN A 184 -16.21 3.47 -0.24
CA ASN A 184 -15.54 4.72 -0.58
C ASN A 184 -15.02 4.75 -2.04
N ASP A 185 -15.47 5.72 -2.83
CA ASP A 185 -15.08 5.86 -4.25
C ASP A 185 -13.57 6.07 -4.46
N SER A 186 -12.90 6.71 -3.49
CA SER A 186 -11.45 6.97 -3.53
C SER A 186 -10.60 5.72 -3.30
N ALA A 187 -11.17 4.68 -2.71
CA ALA A 187 -10.51 3.40 -2.46
C ALA A 187 -10.96 2.31 -3.44
N ALA A 188 -12.05 2.53 -4.17
CA ALA A 188 -12.72 1.51 -4.97
C ALA A 188 -11.78 0.84 -6.00
N ARG A 189 -10.90 1.60 -6.64
CA ARG A 189 -9.92 1.06 -7.60
C ARG A 189 -8.90 0.16 -6.91
N GLU A 190 -8.35 0.61 -5.78
CA GLU A 190 -7.36 -0.11 -5.01
C GLU A 190 -7.95 -1.38 -4.39
N VAL A 191 -9.20 -1.33 -3.90
CA VAL A 191 -9.90 -2.54 -3.41
C VAL A 191 -10.12 -3.53 -4.56
N ALA A 192 -10.50 -3.08 -5.76
CA ALA A 192 -10.60 -3.96 -6.93
C ALA A 192 -9.25 -4.64 -7.26
N TYR A 193 -8.14 -3.90 -7.13
CA TYR A 193 -6.79 -4.48 -7.28
C TYR A 193 -6.47 -5.51 -6.20
N VAL A 194 -6.86 -5.28 -4.94
CA VAL A 194 -6.70 -6.28 -3.86
C VAL A 194 -7.43 -7.57 -4.19
N ILE A 195 -8.67 -7.47 -4.68
CA ILE A 195 -9.49 -8.63 -5.06
C ILE A 195 -8.83 -9.40 -6.19
N ALA A 196 -8.42 -8.73 -7.27
CA ALA A 196 -7.79 -9.38 -8.42
C ALA A 196 -6.52 -10.16 -8.01
N LYS A 197 -5.70 -9.57 -7.14
CA LYS A 197 -4.42 -10.15 -6.72
C LYS A 197 -4.57 -11.29 -5.71
N ASN A 198 -5.59 -11.25 -4.86
CA ASN A 198 -5.77 -12.17 -3.72
C ASN A 198 -7.09 -12.95 -3.83
N PHE A 199 -7.55 -13.22 -5.05
CA PHE A 199 -8.92 -13.67 -5.33
C PHE A 199 -9.35 -14.91 -4.53
N GLU A 200 -8.50 -15.93 -4.48
CA GLU A 200 -8.78 -17.18 -3.74
C GLU A 200 -8.55 -17.05 -2.23
N ALA A 201 -7.73 -16.10 -1.80
CA ALA A 201 -7.45 -15.85 -0.39
C ALA A 201 -8.57 -15.04 0.31
N ILE A 202 -9.44 -14.38 -0.47
CA ILE A 202 -10.64 -13.72 0.07
C ILE A 202 -11.79 -14.74 0.11
N PRO A 203 -12.45 -14.93 1.27
CA PRO A 203 -13.61 -15.82 1.38
C PRO A 203 -14.68 -15.51 0.34
N GLU A 204 -15.27 -16.55 -0.26
CA GLU A 204 -16.17 -16.40 -1.42
C GLU A 204 -17.34 -15.44 -1.16
N ASN A 205 -17.96 -15.50 0.02
CA ASN A 205 -19.08 -14.62 0.38
C ASN A 205 -18.65 -13.15 0.40
N ILE A 206 -17.48 -12.85 1.00
CA ILE A 206 -16.92 -11.50 1.09
C ILE A 206 -16.52 -11.03 -0.30
N ARG A 207 -15.85 -11.88 -1.08
CA ARG A 207 -15.42 -11.59 -2.44
C ARG A 207 -16.59 -11.25 -3.35
N ASN A 208 -17.66 -12.04 -3.31
CA ASN A 208 -18.84 -11.80 -4.15
C ASN A 208 -19.53 -10.48 -3.76
N GLU A 209 -19.64 -10.20 -2.46
CA GLU A 209 -20.17 -8.91 -1.98
C GLU A 209 -19.33 -7.73 -2.47
N LEU A 210 -18.00 -7.81 -2.35
CA LEU A 210 -17.08 -6.77 -2.80
C LEU A 210 -17.15 -6.56 -4.33
N LEU A 211 -17.15 -7.64 -5.11
CA LEU A 211 -17.24 -7.58 -6.58
C LEU A 211 -18.52 -6.85 -7.02
N LEU A 212 -19.67 -7.21 -6.42
CA LEU A 212 -20.96 -6.61 -6.75
C LEU A 212 -21.01 -5.13 -6.34
N LYS A 213 -20.58 -4.79 -5.12
CA LYS A 213 -20.53 -3.39 -4.64
C LYS A 213 -19.65 -2.52 -5.53
N LEU A 214 -18.49 -3.02 -5.94
CA LEU A 214 -17.53 -2.26 -6.74
C LEU A 214 -17.89 -2.19 -8.22
N ALA A 215 -18.65 -3.15 -8.76
CA ALA A 215 -19.09 -3.13 -10.16
C ALA A 215 -19.99 -1.91 -10.47
N ASP A 216 -20.70 -1.39 -9.48
CA ASP A 216 -21.52 -0.19 -9.64
C ASP A 216 -20.67 1.10 -9.78
N LYS A 217 -19.39 1.04 -9.38
CA LYS A 217 -18.47 2.20 -9.34
C LYS A 217 -17.59 2.31 -10.58
N ASN A 218 -17.68 3.47 -11.25
CA ASN A 218 -16.88 3.75 -12.46
C ASN A 218 -15.36 3.70 -12.23
N SER A 219 -14.88 4.02 -11.03
CA SER A 219 -13.45 4.00 -10.67
C SER A 219 -12.90 2.58 -10.54
N ALA A 220 -13.74 1.61 -10.18
CA ALA A 220 -13.36 0.21 -9.98
C ALA A 220 -13.66 -0.68 -11.19
N ALA A 221 -14.56 -0.26 -12.09
CA ALA A 221 -15.11 -1.08 -13.17
C ALA A 221 -14.06 -1.83 -14.01
N GLU A 222 -12.94 -1.18 -14.36
CA GLU A 222 -11.85 -1.83 -15.10
C GLU A 222 -11.20 -2.95 -14.28
N GLY A 223 -10.86 -2.68 -13.01
CA GLY A 223 -10.23 -3.65 -12.12
C GLY A 223 -11.15 -4.84 -11.81
N ILE A 224 -12.45 -4.59 -11.65
CA ILE A 224 -13.43 -5.66 -11.42
C ILE A 224 -13.61 -6.51 -12.68
N ALA A 225 -13.72 -5.89 -13.87
CA ALA A 225 -13.83 -6.66 -15.11
C ALA A 225 -12.57 -7.50 -15.39
N HIS A 226 -11.38 -6.96 -15.09
CA HIS A 226 -10.15 -7.72 -15.14
C HIS A 226 -10.16 -8.90 -14.17
N ALA A 227 -10.56 -8.69 -12.91
CA ALA A 227 -10.68 -9.78 -11.92
C ALA A 227 -11.66 -10.87 -12.38
N VAL A 228 -12.79 -10.49 -12.99
CA VAL A 228 -13.79 -11.41 -13.53
C VAL A 228 -13.22 -12.21 -14.71
N ALA A 229 -12.47 -11.58 -15.60
CA ALA A 229 -11.84 -12.26 -16.74
C ALA A 229 -10.82 -13.31 -16.26
N ASP A 230 -9.91 -12.93 -15.37
CA ASP A 230 -8.83 -13.80 -14.88
C ASP A 230 -9.34 -14.95 -14.01
N ASN A 231 -10.45 -14.74 -13.29
CA ASN A 231 -10.99 -15.71 -12.33
C ASN A 231 -12.35 -16.27 -12.75
N PHE A 232 -12.65 -16.25 -14.05
CA PHE A 232 -13.97 -16.54 -14.61
C PHE A 232 -14.62 -17.83 -14.10
N LYS A 233 -13.84 -18.92 -14.00
CA LYS A 233 -14.30 -20.24 -13.55
C LYS A 233 -14.46 -20.35 -12.04
N ALA A 234 -13.78 -19.49 -11.28
CA ALA A 234 -13.85 -19.45 -9.81
C ALA A 234 -15.04 -18.62 -9.32
N ILE A 235 -15.71 -17.88 -10.20
CA ILE A 235 -16.94 -17.13 -9.90
C ILE A 235 -18.14 -17.99 -10.31
N SER A 236 -19.12 -18.12 -9.40
CA SER A 236 -20.38 -18.79 -9.71
C SER A 236 -21.07 -18.14 -10.90
N GLU A 237 -21.74 -18.96 -11.71
CA GLU A 237 -22.34 -18.50 -12.97
C GLU A 237 -23.31 -17.33 -12.78
N SER A 238 -24.14 -17.37 -11.73
CA SER A 238 -25.11 -16.31 -11.44
C SER A 238 -24.42 -14.96 -11.18
N VAL A 239 -23.44 -14.93 -10.28
CA VAL A 239 -22.70 -13.72 -9.92
C VAL A 239 -21.89 -13.20 -11.10
N ARG A 240 -21.21 -14.10 -11.82
CA ARG A 240 -20.41 -13.75 -12.99
C ARG A 240 -21.26 -13.10 -14.08
N ASN A 241 -22.40 -13.69 -14.41
CA ASN A 241 -23.28 -13.17 -15.46
C ASN A 241 -23.86 -11.80 -15.06
N GLU A 242 -24.22 -11.61 -13.78
CA GLU A 242 -24.64 -10.31 -13.27
C GLU A 242 -23.54 -9.25 -13.40
N LEU A 243 -22.31 -9.59 -12.99
CA LEU A 243 -21.16 -8.70 -13.10
C LEU A 243 -20.87 -8.31 -14.55
N LEU A 244 -20.87 -9.26 -15.48
CA LEU A 244 -20.64 -8.98 -16.91
C LEU A 244 -21.68 -8.02 -17.49
N LEU A 245 -22.95 -8.17 -17.11
CA LEU A 245 -24.02 -7.26 -17.52
C LEU A 245 -23.82 -5.85 -16.97
N LYS A 246 -23.58 -5.72 -15.66
CA LYS A 246 -23.33 -4.42 -15.00
C LYS A 246 -22.12 -3.71 -15.59
N LEU A 247 -21.03 -4.45 -15.80
CA LEU A 247 -19.76 -3.89 -16.25
C LEU A 247 -19.83 -3.48 -17.73
N ALA A 248 -20.57 -4.18 -18.59
CA ALA A 248 -20.72 -3.83 -20.01
C ALA A 248 -21.21 -2.37 -20.23
N GLU A 249 -21.96 -1.82 -19.27
CA GLU A 249 -22.41 -0.42 -19.30
C GLU A 249 -21.29 0.60 -19.04
N LYS A 250 -20.11 0.16 -18.58
CA LYS A 250 -18.99 0.99 -18.16
C LYS A 250 -17.86 0.97 -19.20
N ASP A 251 -17.58 2.10 -19.84
CA ASP A 251 -16.59 2.17 -20.93
C ASP A 251 -15.21 1.61 -20.58
N LYS A 252 -14.73 1.88 -19.36
CA LYS A 252 -13.40 1.41 -18.89
C LYS A 252 -13.31 -0.10 -18.73
N SER A 253 -14.43 -0.80 -18.65
CA SER A 253 -14.47 -2.26 -18.42
C SER A 253 -14.58 -3.05 -19.73
N VAL A 254 -15.01 -2.39 -20.82
CA VAL A 254 -15.47 -3.02 -22.07
C VAL A 254 -14.44 -3.99 -22.63
N TYR A 255 -13.16 -3.62 -22.60
CA TYR A 255 -12.07 -4.48 -23.07
C TYR A 255 -12.11 -5.83 -22.34
N TRP A 256 -12.11 -5.81 -21.00
CA TRP A 256 -12.06 -7.01 -20.16
C TRP A 256 -13.35 -7.81 -20.20
N VAL A 257 -14.52 -7.15 -20.20
CA VAL A 257 -15.82 -7.83 -20.37
C VAL A 257 -15.84 -8.60 -21.69
N THR A 258 -15.36 -7.97 -22.77
CA THR A 258 -15.37 -8.60 -24.09
C THR A 258 -14.40 -9.77 -24.16
N HIS A 259 -13.21 -9.66 -23.55
CA HIS A 259 -12.26 -10.78 -23.45
C HIS A 259 -12.84 -11.94 -22.64
N ALA A 260 -13.42 -11.67 -21.47
CA ALA A 260 -14.04 -12.69 -20.62
C ALA A 260 -15.12 -13.48 -21.37
N VAL A 261 -15.97 -12.79 -22.15
CA VAL A 261 -17.01 -13.42 -22.96
C VAL A 261 -16.41 -14.18 -24.15
N ALA A 262 -15.41 -13.61 -24.83
CA ALA A 262 -14.75 -14.24 -25.97
C ALA A 262 -14.10 -15.58 -25.60
N ASP A 263 -13.33 -15.60 -24.52
CA ASP A 263 -12.55 -16.75 -24.09
C ASP A 263 -13.43 -17.90 -23.55
N ASN A 264 -14.67 -17.58 -23.13
CA ASN A 264 -15.61 -18.53 -22.55
C ASN A 264 -16.93 -18.62 -23.35
N PHE A 265 -16.91 -18.22 -24.63
CA PHE A 265 -18.12 -17.95 -25.42
C PHE A 265 -19.12 -19.10 -25.43
N TYR A 266 -18.65 -20.33 -25.63
CA TYR A 266 -19.51 -21.52 -25.76
C TYR A 266 -20.08 -22.02 -24.43
N ASP A 267 -19.53 -21.57 -23.30
CA ASP A 267 -19.97 -21.95 -21.95
C ASP A 267 -20.95 -20.94 -21.35
N LEU A 268 -21.29 -19.89 -22.08
CA LEU A 268 -22.11 -18.77 -21.63
C LEU A 268 -23.54 -18.86 -22.16
N PRO A 269 -24.55 -18.38 -21.41
CA PRO A 269 -25.90 -18.25 -21.93
C PRO A 269 -25.98 -17.15 -23.01
N GLU A 270 -26.97 -17.27 -23.90
CA GLU A 270 -27.11 -16.43 -25.10
C GLU A 270 -27.14 -14.92 -24.81
N ASN A 271 -27.77 -14.51 -23.71
CA ASN A 271 -27.81 -13.10 -23.31
C ASN A 271 -26.42 -12.52 -23.02
N ILE A 272 -25.49 -13.32 -22.51
CA ILE A 272 -24.11 -12.93 -22.25
C ILE A 272 -23.26 -13.04 -23.52
N GLN A 273 -23.46 -14.10 -24.33
CA GLN A 273 -22.82 -14.24 -25.64
C GLN A 273 -23.07 -13.04 -26.57
N ASN A 274 -24.21 -12.36 -26.40
CA ASN A 274 -24.58 -11.19 -27.20
C ASN A 274 -23.99 -9.86 -26.69
N LEU A 275 -23.32 -9.83 -25.53
CA LEU A 275 -22.68 -8.61 -25.02
C LEU A 275 -21.64 -8.02 -25.99
N PRO A 276 -20.72 -8.79 -26.58
CA PRO A 276 -19.75 -8.26 -27.53
C PRO A 276 -20.38 -7.53 -28.72
N LEU A 277 -21.49 -8.05 -29.25
CA LEU A 277 -22.24 -7.39 -30.34
C LEU A 277 -22.80 -6.03 -29.90
N LYS A 278 -23.35 -5.95 -28.67
CA LYS A 278 -23.84 -4.68 -28.10
C LYS A 278 -22.73 -3.67 -27.84
N LEU A 279 -21.49 -4.15 -27.68
CA LEU A 279 -20.32 -3.33 -27.41
C LEU A 279 -19.51 -3.02 -28.67
N ALA A 280 -19.90 -3.53 -29.85
CA ALA A 280 -19.12 -3.47 -31.08
C ALA A 280 -18.81 -2.05 -31.57
N ASP A 281 -19.66 -1.07 -31.23
CA ASP A 281 -19.43 0.35 -31.54
C ASP A 281 -18.31 0.98 -30.71
N LYS A 282 -17.79 0.27 -29.70
CA LYS A 282 -16.67 0.73 -28.87
C LYS A 282 -15.37 0.13 -29.40
N ASP A 283 -14.41 1.00 -29.77
CA ASP A 283 -13.11 0.59 -30.34
C ASP A 283 -12.36 -0.47 -29.52
N SER A 284 -12.50 -0.42 -28.19
CA SER A 284 -11.89 -1.39 -27.26
C SER A 284 -12.50 -2.78 -27.36
N ALA A 285 -13.77 -2.91 -27.74
CA ALA A 285 -14.45 -4.18 -27.96
C ALA A 285 -14.02 -4.82 -29.30
N ALA A 286 -13.93 -4.03 -30.38
CA ALA A 286 -13.66 -4.54 -31.73
C ALA A 286 -12.39 -5.42 -31.81
N LYS A 287 -11.33 -5.06 -31.09
CA LYS A 287 -10.08 -5.85 -31.02
C LYS A 287 -10.26 -7.21 -30.36
N ALA A 288 -11.10 -7.29 -29.33
CA ALA A 288 -11.34 -8.51 -28.56
C ALA A 288 -12.24 -9.50 -29.30
N ILE A 289 -13.10 -9.02 -30.21
CA ILE A 289 -14.16 -9.81 -30.87
C ILE A 289 -13.65 -10.48 -32.16
N ALA A 290 -12.67 -9.87 -32.83
CA ALA A 290 -12.16 -10.36 -34.10
C ALA A 290 -11.75 -11.86 -34.08
N PRO A 291 -11.08 -12.38 -33.04
CA PRO A 291 -10.75 -13.82 -32.96
C PRO A 291 -11.99 -14.72 -32.86
N VAL A 292 -13.02 -14.33 -32.10
CA VAL A 292 -14.26 -15.11 -31.92
C VAL A 292 -15.05 -15.20 -33.22
N LEU A 293 -15.14 -14.08 -33.95
CA LEU A 293 -15.80 -14.06 -35.25
C LEU A 293 -15.06 -14.95 -36.24
N ALA A 294 -13.73 -14.87 -36.29
CA ALA A 294 -12.93 -15.74 -37.14
C ALA A 294 -13.22 -17.23 -36.85
N ASP A 295 -13.18 -17.66 -35.59
CA ASP A 295 -13.47 -19.06 -35.20
C ASP A 295 -14.87 -19.52 -35.64
N LYS A 296 -15.90 -18.66 -35.50
CA LYS A 296 -17.26 -18.96 -35.99
C LYS A 296 -17.29 -19.13 -37.51
N PHE A 297 -16.65 -18.25 -38.27
CA PHE A 297 -16.62 -18.35 -39.74
C PHE A 297 -15.78 -19.53 -40.25
N TYR A 298 -14.79 -20.01 -39.48
CA TYR A 298 -14.00 -21.20 -39.82
C TYR A 298 -14.66 -22.53 -39.39
N LYS A 299 -15.55 -22.52 -38.39
CA LYS A 299 -16.26 -23.72 -37.90
C LYS A 299 -17.60 -24.00 -38.59
N PHE A 300 -18.12 -23.06 -39.39
CA PHE A 300 -19.29 -23.29 -40.24
C PHE A 300 -18.83 -23.43 -41.71
N PRO A 301 -18.94 -24.63 -42.33
CA PRO A 301 -18.72 -24.81 -43.77
C PRO A 301 -19.80 -24.13 -44.62
#